data_AF-A0A9X1X7R8-F1
#
_entry.id   AF-A0A9X1X7R8-F1
#
_cell.length_a   1.000
_cell.length_b   1.000
_cell.length_c   1.000
_cell.angle_alpha   90.00
_cell.angle_beta   90.00
_cell.angle_gamma   90.00
#
_symmetry.space_group_name_H-M   'P 1'
#
loop_
_entity.id
_entity.type
_entity.pdbx_description
1 polymer ?
#
loop_
_entity_poly.entity_id
_entity_poly.type
_entity_poly.pdbx_seq_one_letter_code
_entity_poly.pdbx_strand_id
1 'polypeptide(L)'
;MEPTQIINLVYHHISSSITERLAKQGYLPAQEQHNDIVFDSRYIIWSNDQDALRLTWDGKEEVFLLEVTYTLPISGVTQWEELAEVPFNISGYNQDDEKLILETLLEPLN
;
A
#
# COMPACT_ATOMS: atom_id res chain seq x y z
N MET A 1 16.45 10.51 10.84
CA MET A 1 14.98 10.69 10.87
C MET A 1 14.43 9.69 11.86
N GLU A 2 13.37 10.04 12.57
CA GLU A 2 12.68 9.07 13.43
C GLU A 2 11.97 8.01 12.57
N PRO A 3 11.82 6.76 13.04
CA PRO A 3 11.16 5.68 12.30
C PRO A 3 9.80 6.07 11.70
N THR A 4 8.94 6.72 12.49
CA THR A 4 7.63 7.22 12.04
C THR A 4 7.73 8.25 10.91
N GLN A 5 8.78 9.09 10.91
CA GLN A 5 9.01 10.05 9.82
C GLN A 5 9.43 9.34 8.52
N ILE A 6 10.24 8.28 8.64
CA ILE A 6 10.65 7.44 7.50
C ILE A 6 9.41 6.76 6.91
N ILE A 7 8.59 6.09 7.73
CA ILE A 7 7.36 5.45 7.28
C ILE A 7 6.42 6.45 6.61
N ASN A 8 6.20 7.61 7.22
CA ASN A 8 5.33 8.64 6.63
C ASN A 8 5.81 9.07 5.25
N LEU A 9 7.12 9.30 5.09
CA LEU A 9 7.70 9.73 3.82
C LEU A 9 7.60 8.63 2.76
N VAL A 10 8.04 7.42 3.10
CA VAL A 10 8.10 6.26 2.20
C VAL A 10 6.68 5.85 1.79
N TYR A 11 5.77 5.69 2.75
CA TYR A 11 4.38 5.34 2.46
C TYR A 11 3.71 6.38 1.58
N HIS A 12 3.89 7.68 1.87
CA HIS A 12 3.29 8.74 1.07
C HIS A 12 3.83 8.74 -0.36
N HIS A 13 5.13 8.50 -0.54
CA HIS A 13 5.73 8.39 -1.87
C HIS A 13 5.16 7.19 -2.63
N ILE A 14 5.14 6.00 -2.00
CA ILE A 14 4.60 4.77 -2.59
C ILE A 14 3.12 4.93 -2.96
N SER A 15 2.29 5.37 -2.01
CA SER A 15 0.84 5.52 -2.21
C SER A 15 0.55 6.53 -3.32
N SER A 16 1.32 7.62 -3.41
CA SER A 16 1.16 8.62 -4.47
C SER A 16 1.51 8.04 -5.85
N SER A 17 2.63 7.33 -5.98
CA SER A 17 3.02 6.70 -7.24
C SER A 17 2.02 5.64 -7.71
N ILE A 18 1.52 4.80 -6.79
CA ILE A 18 0.48 3.83 -7.09
C ILE A 18 -0.83 4.54 -7.47
N THR A 19 -1.21 5.59 -6.74
CA THR A 19 -2.42 6.37 -7.07
C THR A 19 -2.36 6.96 -8.48
N GLU A 20 -1.23 7.55 -8.88
CA GLU A 20 -1.06 8.10 -10.23
C GLU A 20 -1.14 7.02 -11.31
N ARG A 21 -0.66 5.81 -11.03
CA ARG A 21 -0.77 4.66 -11.93
C ARG A 21 -2.21 4.20 -12.06
N LEU A 22 -2.89 3.99 -10.94
CA LEU A 22 -4.26 3.47 -10.86
C LEU A 22 -5.29 4.47 -11.41
N ALA A 23 -5.06 5.77 -11.24
CA ALA A 23 -5.92 6.81 -11.82
C ALA A 23 -6.01 6.71 -13.36
N LYS A 24 -4.93 6.29 -14.03
CA LYS A 24 -4.91 6.06 -15.50
C LYS A 24 -5.76 4.84 -15.92
N GLN A 25 -6.08 3.96 -14.98
CA GLN A 25 -6.89 2.76 -15.17
C GLN A 25 -8.33 2.93 -14.64
N GLY A 26 -8.71 4.15 -14.23
CA GLY A 26 -10.07 4.46 -13.77
C GLY A 26 -10.36 4.14 -12.30
N TYR A 27 -9.35 3.78 -11.52
CA TYR A 27 -9.50 3.63 -10.07
C TYR A 27 -9.57 4.99 -9.38
N LEU A 28 -10.36 5.05 -8.31
CA LEU A 28 -10.45 6.20 -7.43
C LEU A 28 -10.18 5.78 -5.98
N PRO A 29 -9.57 6.65 -5.14
CA PRO A 29 -9.46 6.41 -3.72
C PRO A 29 -10.85 6.23 -3.09
N ALA A 30 -11.07 5.12 -2.42
CA ALA A 30 -12.35 4.78 -1.79
C ALA A 30 -12.30 4.92 -0.27
N GLN A 31 -11.16 4.57 0.34
CA GLN A 31 -10.96 4.58 1.77
C GLN A 31 -9.48 4.73 2.11
N GLU A 32 -9.18 5.46 3.19
CA GLU A 32 -7.85 5.57 3.76
C GLU A 32 -7.97 5.48 5.29
N GLN A 33 -7.08 4.73 5.92
CA GLN A 33 -7.01 4.64 7.38
C GLN A 33 -5.56 4.61 7.83
N HIS A 34 -5.28 5.42 8.85
CA HIS A 34 -4.01 5.46 9.56
C HIS A 34 -4.27 5.14 11.04
N ASN A 35 -3.49 4.22 11.61
CA ASN A 35 -3.63 3.83 13.02
C ASN A 35 -2.29 3.98 13.76
N ASP A 36 -2.03 5.20 14.22
CA ASP A 36 -0.84 5.59 15.00
C ASP A 36 -0.62 4.73 16.27
N ILE A 37 -1.66 4.05 16.78
CA ILE A 37 -1.59 3.26 18.01
C ILE A 37 -1.04 1.84 17.76
N VAL A 38 -1.09 1.34 16.52
CA VAL A 38 -0.75 -0.05 16.17
C VAL A 38 0.47 -0.06 15.24
N PHE A 39 1.65 0.18 15.80
CA PHE A 39 2.93 0.14 15.07
C PHE A 39 2.94 1.03 13.80
N ASP A 40 2.22 2.15 13.81
CA ASP A 40 2.04 3.04 12.64
C ASP A 40 1.41 2.37 11.39
N SER A 41 0.73 1.23 11.57
CA SER A 41 0.08 0.49 10.48
C SER A 41 -1.01 1.33 9.81
N ARG A 42 -1.14 1.18 8.49
CA ARG A 42 -2.02 2.01 7.67
C ARG A 42 -2.34 1.33 6.36
N TYR A 43 -3.44 1.74 5.75
CA TYR A 43 -3.78 1.30 4.41
C TYR A 43 -4.55 2.37 3.63
N ILE A 44 -4.51 2.24 2.31
CA ILE A 44 -5.35 2.96 1.36
C ILE A 44 -5.97 1.94 0.40
N ILE A 45 -7.24 2.16 0.08
CA ILE A 45 -8.00 1.36 -0.87
C ILE A 45 -8.36 2.23 -2.06
N TRP A 46 -8.12 1.70 -3.26
CA TRP A 46 -8.63 2.24 -4.51
C TRP A 46 -9.64 1.25 -5.10
N SER A 47 -10.69 1.75 -5.75
CA SER A 47 -11.67 0.90 -6.42
C SER A 47 -12.13 1.48 -7.75
N ASN A 48 -12.53 0.61 -8.66
CA ASN A 48 -13.29 0.93 -9.87
C ASN A 48 -14.57 0.07 -9.91
N ASP A 49 -15.21 -0.04 -11.07
CA ASP A 49 -16.44 -0.84 -11.24
C ASP A 49 -16.21 -2.37 -11.26
N GLN A 50 -14.95 -2.82 -11.34
CA GLN A 50 -14.57 -4.23 -11.52
C GLN A 50 -13.99 -4.84 -10.24
N ASP A 51 -13.08 -4.12 -9.57
CA ASP A 51 -12.37 -4.61 -8.41
C ASP A 51 -11.87 -3.46 -7.51
N ALA A 52 -11.21 -3.83 -6.42
CA ALA A 52 -10.51 -2.91 -5.54
C ALA A 52 -9.12 -3.42 -5.20
N LEU A 53 -8.21 -2.47 -5.01
CA LEU A 53 -6.83 -2.69 -4.60
C LEU A 53 -6.60 -2.05 -3.24
N ARG A 54 -5.80 -2.70 -2.41
CA ARG A 54 -5.39 -2.20 -1.10
C ARG A 54 -3.87 -2.20 -1.00
N LEU A 55 -3.30 -1.04 -0.68
CA LEU A 55 -1.92 -0.94 -0.20
C LEU A 55 -1.97 -0.89 1.33
N THR A 56 -1.24 -1.78 1.99
CA THR A 56 -1.09 -1.83 3.44
C THR A 56 0.38 -1.70 3.81
N TRP A 57 0.67 -0.87 4.80
CA TRP A 57 1.89 -0.97 5.61
C TRP A 57 1.53 -1.69 6.91
N ASP A 58 2.06 -2.89 7.09
CA ASP A 58 2.00 -3.63 8.35
C ASP A 58 3.27 -3.32 9.15
N GLY A 59 3.15 -2.42 10.12
CA GLY A 59 4.29 -2.01 10.92
C GLY A 59 4.69 -3.02 12.00
N LYS A 60 3.92 -4.09 12.21
CA LYS A 60 4.30 -5.19 13.12
C LYS A 60 5.26 -6.16 12.43
N GLU A 61 4.97 -6.50 11.18
CA GLU A 61 5.79 -7.41 10.36
C GLU A 61 6.83 -6.65 9.51
N GLU A 62 6.76 -5.31 9.49
CA GLU A 62 7.61 -4.42 8.69
C GLU A 62 7.54 -4.71 7.18
N VAL A 63 6.33 -4.87 6.64
CA VAL A 63 6.08 -5.19 5.22
C VAL A 63 5.09 -4.22 4.56
N PHE A 64 5.31 -3.96 3.28
CA PHE A 64 4.32 -3.41 2.37
C PHE A 64 3.59 -4.55 1.66
N LEU A 65 2.27 -4.49 1.65
CA LEU A 65 1.40 -5.45 0.99
C LEU A 65 0.56 -4.72 -0.05
N LEU A 66 0.52 -5.26 -1.27
CA LEU A 66 -0.47 -4.89 -2.26
C LEU A 66 -1.39 -6.08 -2.50
N GLU A 67 -2.68 -5.84 -2.37
CA GLU A 67 -3.70 -6.88 -2.45
C GLU A 67 -4.85 -6.44 -3.36
N VAL A 68 -5.57 -7.40 -3.93
CA VAL A 68 -6.74 -7.19 -4.79
C VAL A 68 -7.96 -7.92 -4.25
N THR A 69 -9.14 -7.39 -4.55
CA THR A 69 -10.39 -8.10 -4.36
C THR A 69 -11.35 -7.83 -5.51
N TYR A 70 -11.94 -8.90 -6.03
CA TYR A 70 -12.99 -8.84 -7.04
C TYR A 70 -14.40 -8.80 -6.43
N THR A 71 -14.50 -8.72 -5.09
CA THR A 71 -15.78 -8.70 -4.37
C THR A 71 -16.16 -7.27 -3.99
N LEU A 72 -17.08 -6.70 -4.75
CA LEU A 72 -17.67 -5.39 -4.50
C LEU A 72 -19.15 -5.52 -4.07
N PRO A 73 -19.67 -4.67 -3.17
CA PRO A 73 -18.96 -3.63 -2.41
C PRO A 73 -18.06 -4.21 -1.32
N ILE A 74 -17.02 -3.46 -0.95
CA ILE A 74 -16.08 -3.84 0.12
C ILE A 74 -16.82 -3.86 1.45
N SER A 75 -16.59 -4.91 2.24
CA SER A 75 -17.15 -5.11 3.57
C SER A 75 -16.08 -5.63 4.54
N GLY A 76 -16.40 -5.70 5.83
CA GLY A 76 -15.46 -6.22 6.83
C GLY A 76 -15.09 -7.71 6.68
N VAL A 77 -15.74 -8.45 5.77
CA VAL A 77 -15.45 -9.86 5.47
C VAL A 77 -14.90 -10.07 4.06
N THR A 78 -14.59 -8.99 3.33
CA THR A 78 -14.01 -9.06 1.99
C THR A 78 -12.68 -9.80 2.04
N GLN A 79 -12.56 -10.83 1.21
CA GLN A 79 -11.30 -11.55 1.02
C GLN A 79 -10.40 -10.78 0.06
N TRP A 80 -9.13 -10.71 0.42
CA TRP A 80 -8.08 -10.04 -0.32
C TRP A 80 -7.08 -11.10 -0.80
N GLU A 81 -6.70 -11.02 -2.07
CA GLU A 81 -5.66 -11.83 -2.67
C GLU A 81 -4.38 -10.99 -2.73
N GLU A 82 -3.28 -11.54 -2.22
CA GLU A 82 -1.98 -10.87 -2.24
C GLU A 82 -1.43 -10.84 -3.67
N LEU A 83 -1.11 -9.63 -4.14
CA LEU A 83 -0.42 -9.41 -5.42
C LEU A 83 1.09 -9.27 -5.23
N ALA A 84 1.51 -8.61 -4.16
CA ALA A 84 2.91 -8.42 -3.83
C ALA A 84 3.10 -8.15 -2.33
N GLU A 85 4.21 -8.66 -1.79
CA GLU A 85 4.71 -8.38 -0.44
C GLU A 85 6.16 -7.91 -0.53
N VAL A 86 6.50 -6.81 0.12
CA VAL A 86 7.87 -6.27 0.16
C VAL A 86 8.27 -5.91 1.58
N PRO A 87 9.25 -6.60 2.16
CA PRO A 87 9.84 -6.22 3.44
C PRO A 87 10.50 -4.84 3.39
N PHE A 88 10.37 -4.07 4.46
CA PHE A 88 10.97 -2.75 4.59
C PHE A 88 11.60 -2.54 5.97
N ASN A 89 12.93 -2.65 6.01
CA ASN A 89 13.70 -2.44 7.24
C ASN A 89 13.84 -0.93 7.54
N ILE A 90 12.99 -0.43 8.42
CA ILE A 90 12.96 0.98 8.84
C ILE A 90 14.29 1.42 9.43
N SER A 91 14.94 0.53 10.20
CA SER A 91 16.19 0.83 10.91
C SER A 91 17.39 0.91 9.96
N GLY A 92 17.29 0.28 8.79
CA GLY A 92 18.32 0.24 7.75
C GLY A 92 18.02 1.08 6.51
N TYR A 93 16.97 1.91 6.57
CA TYR A 93 16.43 2.64 5.42
C TYR A 93 17.52 3.36 4.60
N ASN A 94 17.52 3.06 3.31
CA ASN A 94 18.23 3.80 2.28
C ASN A 94 17.27 4.13 1.12
N GLN A 95 17.64 5.08 0.26
CA GLN A 95 16.79 5.51 -0.84
C GLN A 95 16.58 4.43 -1.93
N ASP A 96 17.50 3.47 -2.05
CA ASP A 96 17.37 2.39 -3.04
C ASP A 96 16.26 1.40 -2.63
N ASP A 97 15.95 1.30 -1.33
CA ASP A 97 14.86 0.47 -0.81
C ASP A 97 13.49 0.94 -1.36
N GLU A 98 13.25 2.26 -1.45
CA GLU A 98 11.99 2.79 -1.98
C GLU A 98 11.76 2.40 -3.44
N LYS A 99 12.84 2.44 -4.23
CA LYS A 99 12.77 2.10 -5.64
C LYS A 99 12.40 0.62 -5.82
N LEU A 100 13.03 -0.27 -5.05
CA LEU A 100 12.72 -1.69 -5.08
C LEU A 100 11.27 -1.97 -4.69
N ILE A 101 10.78 -1.32 -3.62
CA ILE A 101 9.39 -1.44 -3.18
C ILE A 101 8.45 -0.99 -4.30
N LEU A 102 8.68 0.20 -4.86
CA LEU A 102 7.87 0.71 -5.97
C LEU A 102 7.86 -0.22 -7.18
N GLU A 103 9.03 -0.68 -7.63
CA GLU A 103 9.12 -1.58 -8.78
C GLU A 103 8.34 -2.88 -8.54
N THR A 104 8.47 -3.48 -7.35
CA THR A 104 7.80 -4.73 -6.99
C THR A 104 6.28 -4.54 -6.86
N LEU A 105 5.83 -3.47 -6.20
CA LEU A 105 4.39 -3.20 -6.03
C LEU A 105 3.72 -2.76 -7.34
N LEU A 106 4.46 -2.15 -8.26
CA LEU A 106 3.91 -1.70 -9.55
C LEU A 106 3.93 -2.79 -10.63
N GLU A 107 4.77 -3.83 -10.50
CA GLU A 107 4.84 -4.97 -11.43
C GLU A 107 3.47 -5.60 -11.73
N PRO A 108 2.64 -5.96 -10.73
CA PRO A 108 1.33 -6.58 -10.97
C PRO A 108 0.28 -5.61 -11.54
N LEU A 109 0.58 -4.30 -11.63
CA LEU A 109 -0.32 -3.26 -12.16
C LEU A 109 -0.04 -2.92 -13.64
N ASN A 110 0.73 -3.75 -14.34
CA ASN A 110 1.10 -3.58 -15.76
C ASN A 110 0.29 -4.44 -16.72
#